data_AF-A0A1R4KIQ4-F1
#
_entry.id   AF-A0A1R4KIQ4-F1
#
_cell.length_a   1.000
_cell.length_b   1.000
_cell.length_c   1.000
_cell.angle_alpha   90.00
_cell.angle_beta   90.00
_cell.angle_gamma   90.00
#
_symmetry.space_group_name_H-M   'P 1'
#
loop_
_entity.id
_entity.type
_entity.pdbx_description
1 polymer ?
#
loop_
_entity_poly.entity_id
_entity_poly.type
_entity_poly.pdbx_seq_one_letter_code
_entity_poly.pdbx_strand_id
1 'polypeptide(L)'
;MSITIDEQGNHHRGKGAGGGQFAAHGRTDPEGSLATPGADLSDADPVDVDTALAGIFERAWKQGSKVEMIDAQITKILQRQRAGRSYHDDTERLAMLRTQLDIEQATLDAIHSEAAPFEIEFQARGGWPRAFLVTGGHLHRSMDCSTCNRDGKRTRFHWLPEYSGQDEGEIVAAAGSRVCTVCYPSAPVDVLRRPSSMLTPDEKAEQGARERRAREKAQRDAARIEKALLPDGGELREPDGYRVVKTLVSARRELTDAIIDSHVAVPDEQFAAGKQRWRDMLIDAIAAKTSQPADDVRAEAYEKARAKMKREYGQVPTW
;
A
#
# COMPACT_ATOMS: atom_id res chain seq x y z
N MET A 1 25.67 -2.04 30.19
CA MET A 1 24.76 -2.52 31.26
C MET A 1 25.24 -3.90 31.68
N SER A 2 25.55 -4.13 32.96
CA SER A 2 26.05 -5.43 33.44
C SER A 2 24.87 -6.40 33.62
N ILE A 3 24.94 -7.56 32.97
CA ILE A 3 23.98 -8.66 33.13
C ILE A 3 24.45 -9.49 34.34
N THR A 4 23.73 -9.43 35.44
CA THR A 4 23.91 -10.37 36.56
C THR A 4 23.05 -11.61 36.32
N ILE A 5 23.70 -12.77 36.29
CA ILE A 5 23.07 -14.09 36.22
C ILE A 5 22.96 -14.60 37.66
N ASP A 6 21.76 -15.01 38.08
CA ASP A 6 21.58 -15.61 39.42
C ASP A 6 22.08 -17.07 39.47
N GLU A 7 22.16 -17.63 40.67
CA GLU A 7 22.59 -19.02 40.90
C GLU A 7 21.68 -20.07 40.22
N GLN A 8 20.53 -19.65 39.69
CA GLN A 8 19.57 -20.50 38.97
C GLN A 8 19.68 -20.35 37.45
N GLY A 9 20.62 -19.54 36.96
CA GLY A 9 20.84 -19.27 35.55
C GLY A 9 19.75 -18.42 34.91
N ASN A 10 18.97 -17.69 35.70
CA ASN A 10 17.96 -16.77 35.20
C ASN A 10 18.60 -15.43 34.87
N HIS A 11 18.34 -14.95 33.66
CA HIS A 11 18.71 -13.61 33.24
C HIS A 11 17.74 -12.61 33.85
N HIS A 12 18.20 -11.85 34.85
CA HIS A 12 17.49 -10.68 35.32
C HIS A 12 17.89 -9.50 34.43
N ARG A 13 17.10 -9.23 33.39
CA ARG A 13 17.19 -7.93 32.72
C ARG A 13 16.70 -6.90 33.74
N GLY A 14 17.59 -6.01 34.18
CA GLY A 14 17.15 -4.82 34.93
C GLY A 14 16.01 -4.16 34.15
N LYS A 15 14.95 -3.74 34.86
CA LYS A 15 13.84 -2.97 34.27
C LYS A 15 14.39 -1.65 33.72
N GLY A 16 15.00 -1.70 32.53
CA GLY A 16 15.28 -0.53 31.72
C GLY A 16 13.94 0.08 31.33
N ALA A 17 13.86 1.41 31.38
CA ALA A 17 12.70 2.18 31.00
C ALA A 17 12.06 1.60 29.72
N GLY A 18 10.78 1.23 29.81
CA GLY A 18 10.07 0.55 28.74
C GLY A 18 9.87 1.45 27.53
N GLY A 19 10.87 1.52 26.65
CA GLY A 19 10.72 2.17 25.35
C GLY A 19 9.57 1.52 24.57
N GLY A 20 8.74 2.28 23.86
CA GLY A 20 7.70 1.74 22.99
C GLY A 20 8.28 0.86 21.88
N GLN A 21 7.46 0.00 21.27
CA GLN A 21 7.87 -0.76 20.10
C GLN A 21 7.59 0.10 18.87
N PHE A 22 8.64 0.52 18.17
CA PHE A 22 8.51 1.15 16.87
C PHE A 22 8.02 0.10 15.86
N ALA A 23 6.95 0.43 15.14
CA ALA A 23 6.59 -0.37 13.97
C ALA A 23 7.61 -0.07 12.86
N ALA A 24 8.36 -1.08 12.42
CA ALA A 24 9.31 -0.90 11.33
C ALA A 24 8.61 -1.01 9.99
N HIS A 25 8.67 0.02 9.15
CA HIS A 25 8.52 -0.10 7.69
C HIS A 25 9.14 1.09 6.92
N GLY A 26 10.14 0.80 6.10
CA GLY A 26 10.08 0.93 4.64
C GLY A 26 10.11 2.34 4.05
N ARG A 27 11.19 3.09 4.28
CA ARG A 27 11.55 4.24 3.45
C ARG A 27 12.95 4.05 2.86
N THR A 28 13.13 4.45 1.61
CA THR A 28 14.45 4.62 0.99
C THR A 28 15.25 5.58 1.86
N ASP A 29 16.51 5.22 2.14
CA ASP A 29 17.45 6.04 2.89
C ASP A 29 17.39 7.49 2.39
N PRO A 30 17.24 8.50 3.26
CA PRO A 30 17.28 9.88 2.81
C PRO A 30 18.66 10.16 2.20
N GLU A 31 18.66 10.65 0.95
CA GLU A 31 19.82 11.29 0.31
C GLU A 31 20.14 12.60 1.08
N GLY A 32 20.74 12.45 2.26
CA GLY A 32 21.01 13.55 3.19
C GLY A 32 21.91 13.04 4.30
N SER A 33 23.22 12.98 4.01
CA SER A 33 24.26 12.47 4.89
C SER A 33 24.47 13.37 6.13
N LEU A 34 23.60 13.25 7.13
CA LEU A 34 23.88 13.68 8.51
C LEU A 34 24.54 12.55 9.34
N ALA A 35 24.71 11.37 8.76
CA ALA A 35 25.21 10.16 9.41
C ALA A 35 26.75 10.12 9.55
N THR A 36 27.39 11.25 9.85
CA THR A 36 28.81 11.23 10.24
C THR A 36 28.92 11.36 11.75
N PRO A 37 29.45 10.33 12.46
CA PRO A 37 29.78 10.47 13.87
C PRO A 37 30.68 11.70 14.09
N GLY A 38 30.19 12.66 14.88
CA GLY A 38 30.90 13.93 15.15
C GLY A 38 30.44 15.13 14.33
N ALA A 39 29.35 15.03 13.56
CA ALA A 39 28.68 16.21 13.01
C ALA A 39 28.15 17.08 14.17
N ASP A 40 28.39 18.38 14.09
CA ASP A 40 27.77 19.35 15.00
C ASP A 40 26.26 19.38 14.70
N LEU A 41 25.46 18.89 15.65
CA LEU A 41 24.01 18.82 15.51
C LEU A 41 23.34 20.10 15.98
N SER A 42 24.05 21.06 16.58
CA SER A 42 23.46 22.22 17.28
C SER A 42 22.59 23.14 16.40
N ASP A 43 22.87 23.18 15.11
CA ASP A 43 22.10 23.94 14.11
C ASP A 43 21.14 23.06 13.28
N ALA A 44 21.13 21.74 13.49
CA ALA A 44 20.25 20.83 12.74
C ALA A 44 18.77 21.06 13.08
N ASP A 45 17.90 21.01 12.08
CA ASP A 45 16.46 21.06 12.27
C ASP A 45 15.98 19.87 13.12
N PRO A 46 15.13 20.07 14.16
CA PRO A 46 14.54 18.97 14.92
C PRO A 46 13.94 17.84 14.07
N VAL A 47 13.35 18.16 12.90
CA VAL A 47 12.83 17.18 11.95
C VAL A 47 13.94 16.30 11.39
N ASP A 48 15.09 16.87 11.06
CA ASP A 48 16.23 16.13 10.51
C ASP A 48 16.87 15.23 11.58
N VAL A 49 17.05 15.76 12.80
CA VAL A 49 17.57 14.98 13.95
C VAL A 49 16.67 13.76 14.22
N ASP A 50 15.36 13.98 14.31
CA ASP A 50 14.42 12.92 14.63
C ASP A 50 14.18 11.97 13.45
N THR A 51 14.32 12.44 12.21
CA THR A 51 14.27 11.57 11.03
C THR A 51 15.47 10.62 11.02
N ALA A 52 16.68 11.13 11.30
CA ALA A 52 17.86 10.29 11.45
C ALA A 52 17.70 9.30 12.59
N LEU A 53 17.21 9.75 13.75
CA LEU A 53 16.98 8.87 14.89
C LEU A 53 15.94 7.78 14.61
N ALA A 54 14.83 8.12 13.94
CA ALA A 54 13.81 7.16 13.55
C ALA A 54 14.40 6.03 12.70
N GLY A 55 15.31 6.36 11.77
CA GLY A 55 16.06 5.37 10.99
C GLY A 55 16.96 4.46 11.85
N ILE A 56 17.64 5.04 12.85
CA ILE A 56 18.46 4.27 13.80
C ILE A 56 17.59 3.33 14.63
N PHE A 57 16.45 3.79 15.15
CA PHE A 57 15.53 2.97 15.93
C PHE A 57 14.84 1.89 15.09
N GLU A 58 14.57 2.12 13.80
CA GLU A 58 14.07 1.07 12.92
C GLU A 58 15.11 -0.05 12.76
N ARG A 59 16.39 0.29 12.54
CA ARG A 59 17.47 -0.70 12.49
C ARG A 59 17.62 -1.44 13.81
N ALA A 60 17.60 -0.71 14.93
CA ALA A 60 17.69 -1.31 16.28
C ALA A 60 16.54 -2.28 16.53
N TRP A 61 15.31 -1.94 16.11
CA TRP A 61 14.15 -2.83 16.26
C TRP A 61 14.28 -4.11 15.44
N LYS A 62 14.71 -4.02 14.17
CA LYS A 62 14.94 -5.19 13.30
C LYS A 62 16.02 -6.09 13.90
N GLN A 63 17.09 -5.49 14.40
CA GLN A 63 18.20 -6.21 15.02
C GLN A 63 17.80 -6.85 16.36
N GLY A 64 17.08 -6.12 17.21
CA GLY A 64 16.52 -6.63 18.46
C GLY A 64 15.56 -7.81 18.26
N SER A 65 14.77 -7.79 17.18
CA SER A 65 13.90 -8.92 16.82
C SER A 65 14.69 -10.20 16.53
N LYS A 66 15.91 -10.10 15.96
CA LYS A 66 16.79 -11.26 15.78
C LYS A 66 17.35 -11.78 17.10
N VAL A 67 17.79 -10.86 17.97
CA VAL A 67 18.27 -11.17 19.32
C VAL A 67 17.19 -11.93 20.10
N GLU A 68 15.95 -11.43 20.11
CA GLU A 68 14.80 -12.08 20.76
C GLU A 68 14.51 -13.47 20.17
N MET A 69 14.60 -13.63 18.84
CA MET A 69 14.41 -14.92 18.19
C MET A 69 15.47 -15.95 18.61
N ILE A 70 16.74 -15.55 18.67
CA ILE A 70 17.85 -16.44 19.08
C ILE A 70 17.71 -16.81 20.56
N ASP A 71 17.42 -15.83 21.42
CA ASP A 71 17.19 -16.06 22.85
C ASP A 71 16.02 -17.02 23.10
N ALA A 72 14.93 -16.88 22.34
CA ALA A 72 13.80 -17.81 22.39
C ALA A 72 14.20 -19.23 21.95
N GLN A 73 15.11 -19.39 20.98
CA GLN A 73 15.63 -20.70 20.60
C GLN A 73 16.49 -21.32 21.71
N ILE A 74 17.40 -20.53 22.30
CA ILE A 74 18.22 -20.95 23.45
C ILE A 74 17.32 -21.42 24.58
N THR A 75 16.32 -20.62 24.95
CA THR A 75 15.35 -20.94 26.00
C THR A 75 14.64 -22.27 25.73
N LYS A 76 14.21 -22.53 24.49
CA LYS A 76 13.57 -23.81 24.13
C LYS A 76 14.52 -24.99 24.26
N ILE A 77 15.79 -24.86 23.88
CA ILE A 77 16.79 -25.93 24.04
C ILE A 77 16.98 -26.24 25.53
N LEU A 78 17.20 -25.21 26.36
CA LEU A 78 17.37 -25.36 27.80
C LEU A 78 16.15 -26.00 28.47
N GLN A 79 14.93 -25.61 28.07
CA GLN A 79 13.70 -26.23 28.57
C GLN A 79 13.61 -27.72 28.20
N ARG A 80 14.00 -28.11 26.98
CA ARG A 80 14.03 -29.53 26.57
C ARG A 80 15.05 -30.33 27.37
N GLN A 81 16.25 -29.78 27.59
CA GLN A 81 17.29 -30.41 28.40
C GLN A 81 16.83 -30.62 29.85
N ARG A 82 16.23 -29.59 30.47
CA ARG A 82 15.63 -29.70 31.82
C ARG A 82 14.55 -30.78 31.91
N ALA A 83 13.84 -31.03 30.81
CA ALA A 83 12.81 -32.06 30.74
C ALA A 83 13.34 -33.46 30.34
N GLY A 84 14.66 -33.66 30.29
CA GLY A 84 15.28 -34.94 29.91
C GLY A 84 15.12 -35.31 28.44
N ARG A 85 14.70 -34.37 27.57
CA ARG A 85 14.47 -34.56 26.14
C ARG A 85 15.58 -33.92 25.29
N SER A 86 16.83 -34.11 25.71
CA SER A 86 18.00 -33.56 24.99
C SER A 86 18.29 -34.40 23.76
N TYR A 87 18.61 -33.73 22.65
CA TYR A 87 19.19 -34.36 21.47
C TYR A 87 20.71 -34.41 21.58
N HIS A 88 21.35 -35.28 20.79
CA HIS A 88 22.82 -35.44 20.76
C HIS A 88 23.54 -34.13 20.41
N ASP A 89 22.96 -33.31 19.53
CA ASP A 89 23.56 -32.08 19.00
C ASP A 89 23.18 -30.81 19.78
N ASP A 90 22.36 -30.92 20.83
CA ASP A 90 21.85 -29.74 21.55
C ASP A 90 22.98 -28.92 22.19
N THR A 91 24.07 -29.53 22.62
CA THR A 91 25.23 -28.85 23.22
C THR A 91 25.96 -27.96 22.21
N GLU A 92 26.26 -28.51 21.03
CA GLU A 92 26.95 -27.77 19.96
C GLU A 92 26.05 -26.66 19.40
N ARG A 93 24.77 -26.97 19.20
CA ARG A 93 23.77 -25.99 18.77
C ARG A 93 23.61 -24.86 19.78
N LEU A 94 23.59 -25.16 21.08
CA LEU A 94 23.51 -24.15 22.14
C LEU A 94 24.74 -23.25 22.16
N ALA A 95 25.94 -23.82 21.99
CA ALA A 95 27.18 -23.05 21.88
C ALA A 95 27.15 -22.10 20.67
N MET A 96 26.74 -22.60 19.50
CA MET A 96 26.59 -21.78 18.29
C MET A 96 25.59 -20.64 18.48
N LEU A 97 24.40 -20.92 19.04
CA LEU A 97 23.38 -19.89 19.27
C LEU A 97 23.83 -18.82 20.27
N ARG A 98 24.60 -19.19 21.30
CA ARG A 98 25.18 -18.23 22.26
C ARG A 98 26.18 -17.32 21.58
N THR A 99 27.10 -17.87 20.79
CA THR A 99 28.03 -17.06 19.98
C THR A 99 27.28 -16.12 19.04
N GLN A 100 26.22 -16.61 18.39
CA GLN A 100 25.38 -15.77 17.53
C GLN A 100 24.68 -14.67 18.33
N LEU A 101 24.13 -14.98 19.50
CA LEU A 101 23.49 -14.00 20.39
C LEU A 101 24.46 -12.88 20.76
N ASP A 102 25.69 -13.22 21.13
CA ASP A 102 26.73 -12.23 21.49
C ASP A 102 27.06 -11.29 20.31
N ILE A 103 27.18 -11.83 19.10
CA ILE A 103 27.42 -11.04 17.87
C ILE A 103 26.24 -10.10 17.57
N GLU A 104 25.02 -10.62 17.62
CA GLU A 104 23.83 -9.86 17.28
C GLU A 104 23.52 -8.80 18.36
N GLN A 105 23.85 -9.09 19.63
CA GLN A 105 23.76 -8.14 20.74
C GLN A 105 24.82 -7.04 20.62
N ALA A 106 26.07 -7.37 20.29
CA ALA A 106 27.11 -6.36 20.04
C ALA A 106 26.72 -5.44 18.87
N THR A 107 26.09 -5.99 17.83
CA THR A 107 25.55 -5.21 16.71
C THR A 107 24.42 -4.28 17.16
N LEU A 108 23.50 -4.77 17.99
CA LEU A 108 22.41 -3.96 18.55
C LEU A 108 22.95 -2.80 19.42
N ASP A 109 23.94 -3.10 20.27
CA ASP A 109 24.58 -2.11 21.13
C ASP A 109 25.32 -1.03 20.33
N ALA A 110 25.96 -1.41 19.22
CA ALA A 110 26.56 -0.47 18.28
C ALA A 110 25.51 0.46 17.67
N ILE A 111 24.39 -0.08 17.18
CA ILE A 111 23.28 0.73 16.63
C ILE A 111 22.72 1.68 17.69
N HIS A 112 22.54 1.23 18.93
CA HIS A 112 22.10 2.10 20.02
C HIS A 112 23.11 3.21 20.34
N SER A 113 24.40 2.95 20.20
CA SER A 113 25.45 3.95 20.40
C SER A 113 25.39 5.05 19.32
N GLU A 114 24.96 4.71 18.10
CA GLU A 114 24.73 5.71 17.04
C GLU A 114 23.60 6.69 17.38
N ALA A 115 22.61 6.29 18.19
CA ALA A 115 21.50 7.15 18.62
C ALA A 115 21.91 8.21 19.66
N ALA A 116 22.99 7.97 20.40
CA ALA A 116 23.35 8.78 21.57
C ALA A 116 23.57 10.28 21.26
N PRO A 117 24.28 10.69 20.18
CA PRO A 117 24.46 12.10 19.87
C PRO A 117 23.15 12.84 19.62
N PHE A 118 22.20 12.21 18.91
CA PHE A 118 20.89 12.78 18.60
C PHE A 118 20.05 12.95 19.88
N GLU A 119 20.09 11.98 20.80
CA GLU A 119 19.36 12.11 22.06
C GLU A 119 20.01 13.09 23.03
N ILE A 120 21.34 13.20 23.02
CA ILE A 120 22.03 14.27 23.76
C ILE A 120 21.58 15.63 23.24
N GLU A 121 21.52 15.82 21.92
CA GLU A 121 21.07 17.07 21.31
C GLU A 121 19.60 17.39 21.68
N PHE A 122 18.73 16.39 21.59
CA PHE A 122 17.34 16.50 22.03
C PHE A 122 17.23 17.01 23.48
N GLN A 123 17.98 16.40 24.39
CA GLN A 123 17.97 16.79 25.80
C GLN A 123 18.64 18.17 26.02
N ALA A 124 19.72 18.47 25.30
CA ALA A 124 20.44 19.74 25.40
C ALA A 124 19.57 20.95 25.02
N ARG A 125 18.66 20.79 24.05
CA ARG A 125 17.67 21.81 23.68
C ARG A 125 16.42 21.82 24.57
N GLY A 126 16.42 21.10 25.68
CA GLY A 126 15.29 21.01 26.62
C GLY A 126 14.16 20.08 26.17
N GLY A 127 14.36 19.31 25.10
CA GLY A 127 13.37 18.41 24.52
C GLY A 127 12.32 19.14 23.68
N TRP A 128 12.42 19.03 22.36
CA TRP A 128 11.38 19.55 21.47
C TRP A 128 10.13 18.64 21.42
N PRO A 129 8.96 19.15 21.00
CA PRO A 129 7.78 18.32 20.82
C PRO A 129 8.02 17.18 19.83
N ARG A 130 7.59 15.97 20.20
CA ARG A 130 7.60 14.75 19.36
C ARG A 130 6.18 14.17 19.29
N ALA A 131 5.81 13.65 18.13
CA ALA A 131 4.46 13.14 17.85
C ALA A 131 4.48 11.61 17.65
N PHE A 132 3.77 10.86 18.50
CA PHE A 132 3.68 9.40 18.44
C PHE A 132 2.25 8.93 18.21
N LEU A 133 1.96 8.43 17.02
CA LEU A 133 0.63 8.00 16.61
C LEU A 133 0.45 6.49 16.79
N VAL A 134 -0.65 6.07 17.40
CA VAL A 134 -1.00 4.64 17.52
C VAL A 134 -1.93 4.23 16.38
N THR A 135 -1.71 3.06 15.76
CA THR A 135 -2.61 2.50 14.73
C THR A 135 -4.02 2.34 15.30
N GLY A 136 -5.02 2.96 14.66
CA GLY A 136 -6.40 2.95 15.14
C GLY A 136 -6.60 3.60 16.52
N GLY A 137 -5.62 4.35 17.02
CA GLY A 137 -5.61 4.95 18.34
C GLY A 137 -5.25 6.43 18.32
N HIS A 138 -4.85 6.91 19.49
CA HIS A 138 -4.58 8.33 19.72
C HIS A 138 -3.13 8.74 19.41
N LEU A 139 -2.93 10.04 19.22
CA LEU A 139 -1.65 10.73 19.21
C LEU A 139 -1.19 10.98 20.64
N HIS A 140 0.07 10.67 20.91
CA HIS A 140 0.74 10.91 22.18
C HIS A 140 1.95 11.83 21.98
N ARG A 141 2.30 12.58 23.03
CA ARG A 141 3.54 13.39 23.09
C ARG A 141 4.78 12.58 23.49
N SER A 142 4.55 11.41 24.10
CA SER A 142 5.58 10.49 24.56
C SER A 142 5.04 9.06 24.57
N MET A 143 5.95 8.08 24.60
CA MET A 143 5.59 6.66 24.69
C MET A 143 5.22 6.22 26.13
N ASP A 144 5.43 7.08 27.13
CA ASP A 144 5.26 6.81 28.56
C ASP A 144 3.87 7.19 29.11
N CYS A 145 2.90 7.43 28.22
CA CYS A 145 1.55 7.80 28.64
C CYS A 145 0.90 6.68 29.48
N SER A 146 0.26 7.02 30.61
CA SER A 146 -0.42 6.07 31.50
C SER A 146 -1.60 5.33 30.85
N THR A 147 -2.05 5.77 29.68
CA THR A 147 -3.08 5.09 28.89
C THR A 147 -2.52 4.02 27.94
N CYS A 148 -1.20 3.98 27.76
CA CYS A 148 -0.52 3.05 26.89
C CYS A 148 -0.02 1.82 27.66
N ASN A 149 0.32 0.76 26.92
CA ASN A 149 0.88 -0.48 27.45
C ASN A 149 0.02 -1.18 28.52
N ARG A 150 -1.31 -1.01 28.47
CA ARG A 150 -2.25 -1.61 29.43
C ARG A 150 -2.45 -3.10 29.19
N ASP A 151 -2.87 -3.80 30.24
CA ASP A 151 -3.23 -5.23 30.21
C ASP A 151 -2.09 -6.15 29.70
N GLY A 152 -0.85 -5.76 29.97
CA GLY A 152 0.34 -6.51 29.55
C GLY A 152 0.60 -6.49 28.04
N LYS A 153 -0.13 -5.69 27.26
CA LYS A 153 0.06 -5.56 25.81
C LYS A 153 0.81 -4.27 25.49
N ARG A 154 1.97 -4.38 24.84
CA ARG A 154 2.75 -3.23 24.41
C ARG A 154 2.03 -2.47 23.28
N THR A 155 1.84 -1.17 23.47
CA THR A 155 1.29 -0.28 22.45
C THR A 155 2.32 -0.11 21.32
N ARG A 156 1.85 -0.20 20.08
CA ARG A 156 2.67 0.05 18.89
C ARG A 156 2.56 1.51 18.52
N PHE A 157 3.68 2.22 18.56
CA PHE A 157 3.76 3.63 18.22
C PHE A 157 4.39 3.80 16.84
N HIS A 158 3.86 4.77 16.10
CA HIS A 158 4.45 5.33 14.89
C HIS A 158 4.92 6.72 15.24
N TRP A 159 6.24 6.88 15.33
CA TRP A 159 6.81 8.19 15.48
C TRP A 159 6.68 8.96 14.16
N LEU A 160 6.26 10.22 14.23
CA LEU A 160 6.10 11.12 13.09
C LEU A 160 7.14 12.26 13.17
N PRO A 161 8.39 12.03 12.72
CA PRO A 161 9.45 13.04 12.76
C PRO A 161 9.11 14.33 12.00
N GLU A 162 8.18 14.28 11.04
CA GLU A 162 7.72 15.47 10.30
C GLU A 162 7.06 16.53 11.19
N TYR A 163 6.71 16.20 12.43
CA TYR A 163 6.14 17.10 13.44
C TYR A 163 7.13 17.48 14.56
N SER A 164 8.39 17.04 14.46
CA SER A 164 9.38 17.32 15.47
C SER A 164 9.72 18.81 15.54
N GLY A 165 9.65 19.40 16.73
CA GLY A 165 9.89 20.84 16.90
C GLY A 165 8.74 21.76 16.51
N GLN A 166 7.63 21.22 15.99
CA GLN A 166 6.43 22.03 15.70
C GLN A 166 5.72 22.48 16.97
N ASP A 167 4.92 23.54 16.85
CA ASP A 167 4.10 24.04 17.95
C ASP A 167 3.06 22.99 18.38
N GLU A 168 2.79 22.90 19.69
CA GLU A 168 1.82 21.94 20.23
C GLU A 168 0.42 22.14 19.62
N GLY A 169 0.03 23.40 19.37
CA GLY A 169 -1.25 23.73 18.74
C GLY A 169 -1.36 23.22 17.31
N GLU A 170 -0.27 23.26 16.53
CA GLU A 170 -0.21 22.72 15.17
C GLU A 170 -0.32 21.18 15.18
N ILE A 171 0.41 20.52 16.08
CA ILE A 171 0.35 19.07 16.29
C ILE A 171 -1.07 18.66 16.69
N VAL A 172 -1.69 19.36 17.64
CA VAL A 172 -3.06 19.09 18.10
C VAL A 172 -4.06 19.32 16.97
N ALA A 173 -3.93 20.39 16.20
CA ALA A 173 -4.80 20.69 15.07
C ALA A 173 -4.73 19.62 13.98
N ALA A 174 -3.53 19.12 13.65
CA ALA A 174 -3.34 18.07 12.66
C ALA A 174 -3.85 16.70 13.15
N ALA A 175 -3.73 16.40 14.45
CA ALA A 175 -4.23 15.15 15.02
C ALA A 175 -5.75 15.12 15.22
N GLY A 176 -6.40 16.27 15.41
CA GLY A 176 -7.86 16.39 15.51
C GLY A 176 -8.45 15.44 16.56
N SER A 177 -9.40 14.60 16.13
CA SER A 177 -10.08 13.63 16.98
C SER A 177 -9.19 12.52 17.53
N ARG A 178 -7.96 12.37 17.05
CA ARG A 178 -7.01 11.37 17.54
C ARG A 178 -6.18 11.90 18.71
N VAL A 179 -6.31 13.14 19.15
CA VAL A 179 -5.48 13.65 20.26
C VAL A 179 -5.74 12.88 21.56
N CYS A 180 -4.69 12.35 22.20
CA CYS A 180 -4.81 11.82 23.55
C CYS A 180 -4.91 12.97 24.56
N THR A 181 -6.06 13.13 25.20
CA THR A 181 -6.32 14.19 26.18
C THR A 181 -5.49 14.08 27.47
N VAL A 182 -4.87 12.91 27.73
CA VAL A 182 -3.89 12.77 28.83
C VAL A 182 -2.54 13.40 28.45
N CYS A 183 -2.14 13.29 27.18
CA CYS A 183 -0.91 13.92 26.69
C CYS A 183 -1.09 15.40 26.39
N TYR A 184 -2.28 15.79 25.93
CA TYR A 184 -2.64 17.14 25.50
C TYR A 184 -3.91 17.61 26.22
N PRO A 185 -3.84 17.91 27.53
CA PRO A 185 -5.02 18.28 28.32
C PRO A 185 -5.60 19.65 27.93
N SER A 186 -4.80 20.48 27.27
CA SER A 186 -5.12 21.81 26.74
C SER A 186 -5.86 21.77 25.39
N ALA A 187 -6.03 20.60 24.76
CA ALA A 187 -6.56 20.49 23.42
C ALA A 187 -8.00 21.05 23.31
N PRO A 188 -8.26 22.01 22.40
CA PRO A 188 -9.59 22.59 22.24
C PRO A 188 -10.65 21.57 21.81
N VAL A 189 -11.84 21.64 22.41
CA VAL A 189 -12.94 20.68 22.16
C VAL A 189 -13.38 20.69 20.69
N ASP A 190 -13.30 21.83 20.01
CA ASP A 190 -13.66 21.94 18.59
C ASP A 190 -12.64 21.22 17.69
N VAL A 191 -11.37 21.15 18.08
CA VAL A 191 -10.33 20.37 17.38
C VAL A 191 -10.59 18.87 17.53
N LEU A 192 -10.99 18.41 18.72
CA LEU A 192 -11.30 17.00 18.99
C LEU A 192 -12.48 16.45 18.17
N ARG A 193 -13.29 17.32 17.55
CA ARG A 193 -14.40 16.94 16.66
C ARG A 193 -13.99 16.84 15.20
N ARG A 194 -12.80 17.30 14.82
CA ARG A 194 -12.31 17.31 13.45
C ARG A 194 -11.58 15.99 13.14
N PRO A 195 -11.69 15.45 11.91
CA PRO A 195 -10.91 14.28 11.55
C PRO A 195 -9.40 14.58 11.57
N SER A 196 -8.60 13.60 11.96
CA SER A 196 -7.14 13.67 11.89
C SER A 196 -6.65 13.71 10.44
N SER A 197 -5.71 14.60 10.15
CA SER A 197 -4.91 14.54 8.91
C SER A 197 -3.66 13.67 9.09
N MET A 198 -3.25 13.39 10.32
CA MET A 198 -2.15 12.47 10.61
C MET A 198 -2.56 11.03 10.33
N LEU A 199 -1.71 10.36 9.55
CA LEU A 199 -1.88 8.97 9.14
C LEU A 199 -0.65 8.17 9.55
N THR A 200 -0.87 6.95 10.03
CA THR A 200 0.22 5.98 10.20
C THR A 200 0.77 5.57 8.83
N PRO A 201 2.00 5.03 8.75
CA PRO A 201 2.55 4.49 7.51
C PRO A 201 1.63 3.49 6.81
N ASP A 202 0.98 2.59 7.57
CA ASP A 202 0.03 1.62 7.03
C ASP A 202 -1.19 2.30 6.41
N GLU A 203 -1.74 3.32 7.08
CA GLU A 203 -2.86 4.13 6.60
C GLU A 203 -2.47 4.92 5.34
N LYS A 204 -1.26 5.51 5.31
CA LYS A 204 -0.69 6.19 4.12
C LYS A 204 -0.56 5.22 2.94
N ALA A 205 -0.05 4.01 3.18
CA ALA A 205 0.11 2.99 2.15
C ALA A 205 -1.25 2.51 1.61
N GLU A 206 -2.24 2.32 2.48
CA GLU A 206 -3.58 1.94 2.07
C GLU A 206 -4.24 3.05 1.23
N GLN A 207 -4.15 4.31 1.66
CA GLN A 207 -4.64 5.45 0.90
C GLN A 207 -4.01 5.51 -0.49
N GLY A 208 -2.68 5.42 -0.59
CA GLY A 208 -1.98 5.40 -1.88
C GLY A 208 -2.41 4.22 -2.76
N ALA A 209 -2.67 3.05 -2.17
CA ALA A 209 -3.19 1.89 -2.90
C ALA A 209 -4.62 2.10 -3.40
N ARG A 210 -5.49 2.75 -2.62
CA ARG A 210 -6.86 3.11 -3.04
C ARG A 210 -6.83 4.12 -4.18
N GLU A 211 -6.00 5.16 -4.08
CA GLU A 211 -5.83 6.18 -5.10
C GLU A 211 -5.31 5.59 -6.42
N ARG A 212 -4.32 4.70 -6.36
CA ARG A 212 -3.83 3.96 -7.52
C ARG A 212 -4.93 3.14 -8.19
N ARG A 213 -5.68 2.35 -7.42
CA ARG A 213 -6.80 1.56 -7.96
C ARG A 213 -7.87 2.43 -8.59
N ALA A 214 -8.15 3.58 -8.00
CA ALA A 214 -9.10 4.56 -8.55
C ALA A 214 -8.59 5.12 -9.89
N ARG A 215 -7.30 5.49 -9.99
CA ARG A 215 -6.67 5.95 -11.24
C ARG A 215 -6.69 4.87 -12.32
N GLU A 216 -6.30 3.64 -11.98
CA GLU A 216 -6.33 2.50 -12.92
C GLU A 216 -7.76 2.21 -13.40
N LYS A 217 -8.75 2.26 -12.50
CA LYS A 217 -10.16 2.10 -12.87
C LYS A 217 -10.62 3.22 -13.82
N ALA A 218 -10.32 4.47 -13.49
CA ALA A 218 -10.65 5.62 -14.34
C ALA A 218 -10.01 5.53 -15.72
N GLN A 219 -8.75 5.11 -15.81
CA GLN A 219 -8.06 4.88 -17.09
C GLN A 219 -8.71 3.75 -17.90
N ARG A 220 -9.07 2.63 -17.26
CA ARG A 220 -9.78 1.53 -17.93
C ARG A 220 -11.16 1.93 -18.40
N ASP A 221 -11.90 2.68 -17.59
CA ASP A 221 -13.22 3.18 -17.95
C ASP A 221 -13.13 4.18 -19.12
N ALA A 222 -12.15 5.09 -19.11
CA ALA A 222 -11.88 6.01 -20.22
C ALA A 222 -11.52 5.26 -21.51
N ALA A 223 -10.59 4.30 -21.43
CA ALA A 223 -10.20 3.48 -22.59
C ALA A 223 -11.37 2.61 -23.11
N ARG A 224 -12.27 2.16 -22.22
CA ARG A 224 -13.51 1.45 -22.62
C ARG A 224 -14.44 2.38 -23.39
N ILE A 225 -14.69 3.59 -22.88
CA ILE A 225 -15.55 4.59 -23.54
C ILE A 225 -14.97 5.00 -24.90
N GLU A 226 -13.66 5.22 -24.98
CA GLU A 226 -12.98 5.55 -26.24
C GLU A 226 -13.21 4.48 -27.31
N LYS A 227 -13.01 3.21 -26.95
CA LYS A 227 -13.18 2.05 -27.86
C LYS A 227 -14.63 1.66 -28.12
N ALA A 228 -15.55 2.09 -27.26
CA ALA A 228 -16.95 1.72 -27.35
C ALA A 228 -17.58 2.24 -28.65
N LEU A 229 -18.54 1.47 -29.17
CA LEU A 229 -19.33 1.88 -30.33
C LEU A 229 -20.26 3.05 -29.96
N LEU A 230 -20.90 2.98 -28.80
CA LEU A 230 -21.81 4.01 -28.31
C LEU A 230 -21.07 5.05 -27.46
N PRO A 231 -21.49 6.34 -27.47
CA PRO A 231 -20.83 7.42 -26.74
C PRO A 231 -20.79 7.24 -25.21
N ASP A 232 -21.74 6.51 -24.66
CA ASP A 232 -21.89 6.24 -23.22
C ASP A 232 -21.07 5.01 -22.74
N GLY A 233 -20.36 4.33 -23.65
CA GLY A 233 -19.65 3.09 -23.34
C GLY A 233 -20.56 1.85 -23.32
N GLY A 234 -21.84 1.99 -23.70
CA GLY A 234 -22.83 0.94 -23.73
C GLY A 234 -22.64 -0.06 -24.87
N GLU A 235 -23.56 -1.03 -24.93
CA GLU A 235 -23.54 -2.12 -25.92
C GLU A 235 -24.71 -1.97 -26.89
N LEU A 236 -24.46 -2.11 -28.18
CA LEU A 236 -25.52 -2.23 -29.17
C LEU A 236 -26.05 -3.67 -29.17
N ARG A 237 -27.36 -3.84 -28.98
CA ARG A 237 -28.03 -5.14 -28.89
C ARG A 237 -29.01 -5.32 -30.03
N GLU A 238 -29.01 -6.49 -30.64
CA GLU A 238 -30.00 -6.88 -31.64
C GLU A 238 -31.38 -6.99 -30.96
N PRO A 239 -32.43 -6.28 -31.42
CA PRO A 239 -33.71 -6.19 -30.71
C PRO A 239 -34.39 -7.53 -30.42
N ASP A 240 -34.30 -8.47 -31.37
CA ASP A 240 -34.99 -9.77 -31.32
C ASP A 240 -34.00 -10.95 -31.18
N GLY A 241 -32.73 -10.67 -30.87
CA GLY A 241 -31.65 -11.64 -30.92
C GLY A 241 -30.68 -11.61 -29.73
N TYR A 242 -29.65 -12.43 -29.81
CA TYR A 242 -28.60 -12.55 -28.78
C TYR A 242 -27.31 -11.81 -29.15
N ARG A 243 -27.26 -11.13 -30.30
CA ARG A 243 -26.06 -10.45 -30.79
C ARG A 243 -25.83 -9.16 -30.01
N VAL A 244 -24.57 -8.98 -29.56
CA VAL A 244 -24.13 -7.83 -28.78
C VAL A 244 -22.82 -7.31 -29.35
N VAL A 245 -22.78 -6.02 -29.68
CA VAL A 245 -21.60 -5.35 -30.24
C VAL A 245 -21.20 -4.19 -29.35
N LYS A 246 -19.94 -4.21 -28.89
CA LYS A 246 -19.45 -3.23 -27.91
C LYS A 246 -18.48 -2.21 -28.48
N THR A 247 -17.73 -2.55 -29.52
CA THR A 247 -16.63 -1.71 -30.05
C THR A 247 -16.84 -1.41 -31.53
N LEU A 248 -16.24 -0.32 -32.01
CA LEU A 248 -16.26 0.06 -33.42
C LEU A 248 -15.71 -1.06 -34.34
N VAL A 249 -14.63 -1.73 -33.92
CA VAL A 249 -14.03 -2.83 -34.68
C VAL A 249 -14.97 -4.02 -34.78
N SER A 250 -15.60 -4.40 -33.66
CA SER A 250 -16.61 -5.47 -33.65
C SER A 250 -17.81 -5.12 -34.53
N ALA A 251 -18.26 -3.87 -34.51
CA ALA A 251 -19.38 -3.41 -35.32
C ALA A 251 -19.11 -3.51 -36.82
N ARG A 252 -17.93 -3.06 -37.27
CA ARG A 252 -17.53 -3.16 -38.67
C ARG A 252 -17.44 -4.61 -39.16
N ARG A 253 -16.92 -5.51 -38.31
CA ARG A 253 -16.87 -6.94 -38.62
C ARG A 253 -18.27 -7.54 -38.70
N GLU A 254 -19.10 -7.28 -37.69
CA GLU A 254 -20.47 -7.79 -37.63
C GLU A 254 -21.32 -7.30 -38.81
N LEU A 255 -21.18 -6.03 -39.21
CA LEU A 255 -21.89 -5.49 -40.38
C LEU A 255 -21.48 -6.22 -41.66
N THR A 256 -20.18 -6.50 -41.83
CA THR A 256 -19.68 -7.27 -42.98
C THR A 256 -20.28 -8.68 -42.98
N ASP A 257 -20.31 -9.34 -41.82
CA ASP A 257 -20.85 -10.69 -41.66
C ASP A 257 -22.38 -10.71 -41.89
N ALA A 258 -23.11 -9.70 -41.41
CA ALA A 258 -24.55 -9.58 -41.62
C ALA A 258 -24.94 -9.36 -43.10
N ILE A 259 -24.11 -8.65 -43.88
CA ILE A 259 -24.30 -8.50 -45.33
C ILE A 259 -24.14 -9.87 -46.01
N ILE A 260 -23.12 -10.64 -45.64
CA ILE A 260 -22.85 -11.97 -46.17
C ILE A 260 -23.96 -12.96 -45.81
N ASP A 261 -24.35 -13.02 -44.53
CA ASP A 261 -25.43 -13.90 -44.04
C ASP A 261 -26.71 -13.70 -44.85
N SER A 262 -27.01 -12.44 -45.21
CA SER A 262 -28.21 -12.09 -45.98
C SER A 262 -28.15 -12.54 -47.45
N HIS A 263 -26.98 -12.87 -47.98
CA HIS A 263 -26.83 -13.44 -49.33
C HIS A 263 -27.08 -14.94 -49.37
N VAL A 264 -26.61 -15.63 -48.33
CA VAL A 264 -26.50 -17.10 -48.32
C VAL A 264 -27.72 -17.73 -47.66
N ALA A 265 -28.49 -16.99 -46.86
CA ALA A 265 -29.69 -17.49 -46.20
C ALA A 265 -30.89 -17.65 -47.16
N VAL A 266 -31.66 -18.73 -46.97
CA VAL A 266 -32.95 -18.99 -47.66
C VAL A 266 -34.04 -18.14 -46.99
N PRO A 267 -34.88 -17.41 -47.73
CA PRO A 267 -35.62 -16.29 -47.16
C PRO A 267 -36.92 -16.75 -46.49
N ASP A 268 -36.95 -16.67 -45.16
CA ASP A 268 -38.14 -16.32 -44.41
C ASP A 268 -38.23 -14.78 -44.33
N GLU A 269 -39.42 -14.22 -44.58
CA GLU A 269 -39.62 -12.76 -44.68
C GLU A 269 -39.35 -12.06 -43.34
N GLN A 270 -39.72 -12.70 -42.23
CA GLN A 270 -39.46 -12.16 -40.88
C GLN A 270 -37.97 -12.18 -40.56
N PHE A 271 -37.28 -13.27 -40.89
CA PHE A 271 -35.83 -13.39 -40.74
C PHE A 271 -35.07 -12.33 -41.55
N ALA A 272 -35.47 -12.11 -42.81
CA ALA A 272 -34.86 -11.10 -43.68
C ALA A 272 -35.05 -9.68 -43.14
N ALA A 273 -36.26 -9.35 -42.67
CA ALA A 273 -36.55 -8.05 -42.05
C ALA A 273 -35.74 -7.81 -40.77
N GLY A 274 -35.58 -8.84 -39.91
CA GLY A 274 -34.74 -8.77 -38.73
C GLY A 274 -33.27 -8.49 -39.06
N LYS A 275 -32.72 -9.17 -40.07
CA LYS A 275 -31.34 -8.95 -40.54
C LYS A 275 -31.14 -7.55 -41.12
N GLN A 276 -32.11 -7.04 -41.87
CA GLN A 276 -32.04 -5.69 -42.39
C GLN A 276 -32.02 -4.65 -41.26
N ARG A 277 -32.92 -4.76 -40.28
CA ARG A 277 -32.93 -3.88 -39.10
C ARG A 277 -31.61 -3.89 -38.35
N TRP A 278 -31.02 -5.07 -38.15
CA TRP A 278 -29.72 -5.18 -37.47
C TRP A 278 -28.58 -4.50 -38.24
N ARG A 279 -28.55 -4.63 -39.57
CA ARG A 279 -27.56 -3.92 -40.41
C ARG A 279 -27.73 -2.41 -40.33
N ASP A 280 -28.96 -1.91 -40.39
CA ASP A 280 -29.24 -0.47 -40.33
C ASP A 280 -28.80 0.11 -38.98
N MET A 281 -29.09 -0.59 -37.87
CA MET A 281 -28.59 -0.21 -36.53
C MET A 281 -27.07 -0.16 -36.45
N LEU A 282 -26.36 -1.11 -37.07
CA LEU A 282 -24.90 -1.12 -37.10
C LEU A 282 -24.34 0.04 -37.93
N ILE A 283 -24.96 0.33 -39.09
CA ILE A 283 -24.57 1.46 -39.95
C ILE A 283 -24.73 2.77 -39.19
N ASP A 284 -25.89 3.00 -38.58
CA ASP A 284 -26.18 4.24 -37.82
C ASP A 284 -25.22 4.41 -36.65
N ALA A 285 -24.95 3.34 -35.89
CA ALA A 285 -24.04 3.38 -34.77
C ALA A 285 -22.58 3.63 -35.19
N ILE A 286 -22.13 3.03 -36.30
CA ILE A 286 -20.79 3.26 -36.85
C ILE A 286 -20.68 4.70 -37.38
N ALA A 287 -21.66 5.16 -38.15
CA ALA A 287 -21.74 6.51 -38.71
C ALA A 287 -21.69 7.57 -37.62
N ALA A 288 -22.49 7.41 -36.56
CA ALA A 288 -22.48 8.29 -35.40
C ALA A 288 -21.12 8.31 -34.69
N LYS A 289 -20.46 7.15 -34.52
CA LYS A 289 -19.15 7.06 -33.85
C LYS A 289 -18.02 7.66 -34.68
N THR A 290 -18.03 7.49 -36.01
CA THR A 290 -16.95 7.97 -36.89
C THR A 290 -17.24 9.34 -37.51
N SER A 291 -18.43 9.91 -37.27
CA SER A 291 -18.90 11.12 -37.95
C SER A 291 -18.88 11.00 -39.48
N GLN A 292 -19.06 9.78 -39.99
CA GLN A 292 -19.16 9.50 -41.43
C GLN A 292 -20.64 9.43 -41.85
N PRO A 293 -20.99 9.84 -43.08
CA PRO A 293 -22.31 9.59 -43.63
C PRO A 293 -22.65 8.08 -43.64
N ALA A 294 -23.90 7.73 -43.33
CA ALA A 294 -24.37 6.34 -43.30
C ALA A 294 -24.17 5.62 -44.66
N ASP A 295 -24.32 6.34 -45.76
CA ASP A 295 -24.12 5.79 -47.11
C ASP A 295 -22.66 5.41 -47.38
N ASP A 296 -21.69 6.18 -46.87
CA ASP A 296 -20.26 5.86 -47.00
C ASP A 296 -19.90 4.63 -46.18
N VAL A 297 -20.42 4.53 -44.95
CA VAL A 297 -20.26 3.35 -44.09
C VAL A 297 -20.84 2.11 -44.77
N ARG A 298 -22.03 2.25 -45.38
CA ARG A 298 -22.68 1.18 -46.15
C ARG A 298 -21.79 0.74 -47.31
N ALA A 299 -21.38 1.67 -48.17
CA ALA A 299 -20.55 1.37 -49.34
C ALA A 299 -19.23 0.66 -48.96
N GLU A 300 -18.54 1.14 -47.92
CA GLU A 300 -17.32 0.51 -47.42
C GLU A 300 -17.56 -0.93 -46.95
N ALA A 301 -18.67 -1.18 -46.24
CA ALA A 301 -19.02 -2.50 -45.75
C ALA A 301 -19.35 -3.49 -46.89
N TYR A 302 -20.05 -3.04 -47.93
CA TYR A 302 -20.35 -3.88 -49.11
C TYR A 302 -19.09 -4.27 -49.88
N GLU A 303 -18.13 -3.36 -50.06
CA GLU A 303 -16.85 -3.69 -50.70
C GLU A 303 -16.06 -4.73 -49.89
N LYS A 304 -16.02 -4.58 -48.56
CA LYS A 304 -15.39 -5.57 -47.68
C LYS A 304 -16.11 -6.92 -47.71
N ALA A 305 -17.44 -6.91 -47.71
CA ALA A 305 -18.24 -8.12 -47.81
C ALA A 305 -18.00 -8.84 -49.13
N ARG A 306 -17.94 -8.11 -50.25
CA ARG A 306 -17.60 -8.66 -51.58
C ARG A 306 -16.21 -9.28 -51.60
N ALA A 307 -15.20 -8.60 -51.04
CA ALA A 307 -13.85 -9.12 -50.93
C ALA A 307 -13.78 -10.40 -50.07
N LYS A 308 -14.51 -10.43 -48.95
CA LYS A 308 -14.60 -11.60 -48.06
C LYS A 308 -15.32 -12.77 -48.74
N MET A 309 -16.44 -12.53 -49.40
CA MET A 309 -17.18 -13.54 -50.18
C MET A 309 -16.34 -14.18 -51.27
N LYS A 310 -15.61 -13.36 -52.03
CA LYS A 310 -14.69 -13.84 -53.06
C LYS A 310 -13.62 -14.76 -52.48
N ARG A 311 -13.07 -14.40 -51.32
CA ARG A 311 -12.02 -15.18 -50.64
C ARG A 311 -12.53 -16.49 -50.05
N GLU A 312 -13.69 -16.48 -49.38
CA GLU A 312 -14.18 -17.61 -48.60
C GLU A 312 -15.08 -18.56 -49.39
N TYR A 313 -15.83 -18.04 -50.37
CA TYR A 313 -16.82 -18.80 -51.13
C TYR A 313 -16.55 -18.82 -52.65
N GLY A 314 -15.52 -18.12 -53.12
CA GLY A 314 -15.20 -18.03 -54.56
C GLY A 314 -16.24 -17.27 -55.38
N GLN A 315 -17.20 -16.59 -54.73
CA GLN A 315 -18.32 -15.89 -55.36
C GLN A 315 -18.09 -14.37 -55.33
N VAL A 316 -18.45 -13.69 -56.42
CA VAL A 316 -18.45 -12.22 -56.49
C VAL A 316 -19.89 -11.73 -56.65
N PRO A 317 -20.57 -11.39 -55.54
CA PRO A 317 -21.96 -10.96 -55.62
C PRO A 317 -22.13 -9.58 -56.26
N THR A 318 -23.20 -9.42 -57.04
CA THR A 318 -23.63 -8.17 -57.68
C THR A 318 -24.69 -7.50 -56.80
N TRP A 319 -24.23 -6.81 -55.76
CA TRP A 319 -25.05 -5.95 -54.90
C TRP A 319 -25.24 -4.57 -55.50
#